data_AF-A0A940Q076-F1
#
_entry.id   AF-A0A940Q076-F1
#
_cell.length_a   1.000
_cell.length_b   1.000
_cell.length_c   1.000
_cell.angle_alpha   90.00
_cell.angle_beta   90.00
_cell.angle_gamma   90.00
#
_symmetry.space_group_name_H-M   'P 1'
#
loop_
_entity.id
_entity.type
_entity.pdbx_description
1 polymer ?
#
loop_
_entity_poly.entity_id
_entity_poly.type
_entity_poly.pdbx_seq_one_letter_code
_entity_poly.pdbx_strand_id
1 'polypeptide(L)'
;MERKTKRYAAVLLAAAMTLTACGNDAEKDKIPALPAVADGAFDEIKETDGTVFSANEAPEPDKKPAETWVEADSNAQPPADGEPAFTEDTAQTEETTAAETKPVSDGEITAIELTYYEITLTEGEEDMPIVTMYPEDAEDKSEIWTSSDESVATVNWKGNITAQSEGECIIRVQSEVCPEVYAEVKVKVITADEYESREIQKIELTYYETTMDIGEEDMPIVTMYPEDAEDKSEIWTSSDESVATVDRKGRIIAHKAGKCIIRVQSAVCPEVFAEVRVTVRSNGEEVYETQAAVTEAPVSETAAEEKPASDSAQGLTYVDGILIANKTYALPSDYNPGVDSEAKEAFDRMQADAADEGLNIYISSGFRSYAYQEMLYERYVEKSGKAEADRYSARPGHSEHQTGLAFDLNTIDISFADTQEYVWVKEHCAEYGFIIRYPENKESITGYMYEPWHLRYLGKETAQKVADSGLTLEEYLGIDSVYKE
;
A
#
# COMPACT_ATOMS: atom_id res chain seq x y z
N MET A 1 -22.23 -22.39 38.66
CA MET A 1 -21.66 -21.21 39.31
C MET A 1 -20.48 -20.79 38.46
N GLU A 2 -20.31 -19.58 37.95
CA GLU A 2 -21.15 -18.39 37.75
C GLU A 2 -20.15 -17.34 37.19
N ARG A 3 -20.59 -16.39 36.35
CA ARG A 3 -19.80 -15.28 35.80
C ARG A 3 -18.72 -15.64 34.75
N LYS A 4 -19.13 -15.68 33.47
CA LYS A 4 -18.61 -14.83 32.36
C LYS A 4 -19.26 -15.19 31.01
N THR A 5 -20.53 -14.84 30.80
CA THR A 5 -21.15 -14.74 29.46
C THR A 5 -22.51 -14.02 29.53
N LYS A 6 -22.52 -12.70 29.28
CA LYS A 6 -23.72 -11.92 28.87
C LYS A 6 -23.28 -10.53 28.36
N ARG A 7 -23.28 -10.33 27.04
CA ARG A 7 -23.52 -9.05 26.34
C ARG A 7 -23.63 -9.27 24.81
N TYR A 8 -24.62 -10.07 24.42
CA TYR A 8 -25.23 -10.11 23.08
C TYR A 8 -26.71 -10.44 23.29
N ALA A 9 -27.62 -9.49 23.02
CA ALA A 9 -29.07 -9.68 22.84
C ALA A 9 -29.83 -8.33 22.79
N ALA A 10 -30.15 -7.85 21.58
CA ALA A 10 -31.20 -6.87 21.22
C ALA A 10 -30.92 -6.36 19.77
N VAL A 11 -31.79 -6.40 18.76
CA VAL A 11 -33.16 -6.98 18.62
C VAL A 11 -33.40 -7.47 17.18
N LEU A 12 -33.76 -8.74 17.03
CA LEU A 12 -34.66 -9.32 16.00
C LEU A 12 -35.44 -10.42 16.76
N LEU A 13 -36.72 -10.75 16.56
CA LEU A 13 -37.64 -10.60 15.43
C LEU A 13 -39.09 -10.78 15.96
N ALA A 14 -40.11 -10.08 15.42
CA ALA A 14 -41.53 -10.51 15.35
C ALA A 14 -42.42 -9.41 14.74
N ALA A 15 -43.55 -9.66 14.07
CA ALA A 15 -44.03 -10.76 13.22
C ALA A 15 -45.34 -10.26 12.53
N ALA A 16 -45.71 -10.80 11.37
CA ALA A 16 -46.69 -10.17 10.48
C ALA A 16 -48.18 -10.59 10.65
N MET A 17 -49.06 -9.78 10.05
CA MET A 17 -50.45 -10.03 9.58
C MET A 17 -51.62 -10.18 10.58
N THR A 18 -52.63 -9.33 10.36
CA THR A 18 -54.06 -9.73 10.19
C THR A 18 -54.75 -8.75 9.21
N LEU A 19 -55.92 -9.11 8.66
CA LEU A 19 -56.34 -8.76 7.28
C LEU A 19 -57.69 -8.01 7.19
N THR A 20 -57.88 -7.22 6.11
CA THR A 20 -59.17 -6.66 5.58
C THR A 20 -59.86 -5.56 6.43
N ALA A 21 -60.38 -4.44 5.90
CA ALA A 21 -61.19 -4.28 4.69
C ALA A 21 -61.35 -2.82 4.16
N CYS A 22 -61.67 -2.72 2.86
CA CYS A 22 -62.38 -1.67 2.09
C CYS A 22 -62.34 -0.17 2.50
N GLY A 23 -61.99 0.69 1.54
CA GLY A 23 -62.39 2.10 1.50
C GLY A 23 -61.80 2.86 0.30
N ASN A 24 -62.66 3.44 -0.55
CA ASN A 24 -62.26 4.28 -1.68
C ASN A 24 -61.95 5.74 -1.24
N ASP A 25 -61.48 6.50 -2.24
CA ASP A 25 -61.71 7.92 -2.49
C ASP A 25 -60.60 8.93 -2.13
N ALA A 26 -60.59 10.01 -2.92
CA ALA A 26 -59.50 10.95 -3.10
C ALA A 26 -59.83 12.33 -2.53
N GLU A 27 -58.80 13.10 -2.14
CA GLU A 27 -58.64 14.58 -2.27
C GLU A 27 -57.26 14.95 -1.69
N LYS A 28 -56.36 15.62 -2.42
CA LYS A 28 -56.22 17.07 -2.66
C LYS A 28 -55.78 17.94 -1.46
N ASP A 29 -54.67 18.65 -1.71
CA ASP A 29 -54.31 19.99 -1.23
C ASP A 29 -54.25 20.29 0.28
N LYS A 30 -53.02 20.38 0.82
CA LYS A 30 -52.40 21.59 1.43
C LYS A 30 -51.27 21.25 2.41
N ILE A 31 -50.07 21.75 2.14
CA ILE A 31 -48.98 21.89 3.14
C ILE A 31 -48.56 23.37 3.16
N PRO A 32 -48.71 24.10 4.27
CA PRO A 32 -48.18 25.45 4.42
C PRO A 32 -46.71 25.42 4.89
N ALA A 33 -45.93 26.41 4.47
CA ALA A 33 -44.50 26.52 4.79
C ALA A 33 -44.24 26.89 6.27
N LEU A 34 -43.10 26.43 6.79
CA LEU A 34 -42.54 26.82 8.09
C LEU A 34 -41.69 28.11 7.95
N PRO A 35 -41.74 29.05 8.91
CA PRO A 35 -40.88 30.23 8.91
C PRO A 35 -39.52 29.95 9.57
N ALA A 36 -38.50 30.66 9.10
CA ALA A 36 -37.16 30.67 9.71
C ALA A 36 -37.15 31.42 11.06
N VAL A 37 -36.17 31.09 11.92
CA VAL A 37 -35.85 31.84 13.15
C VAL A 37 -34.35 32.10 13.19
N ALA A 38 -33.97 33.31 13.61
CA ALA A 38 -32.59 33.80 13.61
C ALA A 38 -31.99 33.88 15.03
N ASP A 39 -30.74 34.31 15.09
CA ASP A 39 -29.82 34.36 16.24
C ASP A 39 -30.37 34.90 17.58
N GLY A 40 -29.77 34.40 18.66
CA GLY A 40 -29.16 35.30 19.64
C GLY A 40 -29.43 35.08 21.13
N ALA A 41 -28.36 35.30 21.91
CA ALA A 41 -28.26 35.58 23.35
C ALA A 41 -27.91 34.42 24.32
N PHE A 42 -26.65 34.43 24.74
CA PHE A 42 -26.17 33.90 26.02
C PHE A 42 -26.60 34.86 27.15
N ASP A 43 -26.86 34.32 28.36
CA ASP A 43 -26.82 35.12 29.59
C ASP A 43 -26.44 34.27 30.83
N GLU A 44 -25.81 34.91 31.82
CA GLU A 44 -25.23 34.27 33.02
C GLU A 44 -26.26 33.68 34.00
N ILE A 45 -25.85 32.69 34.80
CA ILE A 45 -26.36 32.53 36.18
C ILE A 45 -25.19 32.33 37.15
N LYS A 46 -25.15 33.13 38.21
CA LYS A 46 -24.09 33.18 39.23
C LYS A 46 -24.39 32.27 40.45
N GLU A 47 -23.32 31.94 41.18
CA GLU A 47 -23.33 31.20 42.45
C GLU A 47 -24.11 31.89 43.59
N THR A 48 -24.53 31.11 44.60
CA THR A 48 -24.33 31.45 46.04
C THR A 48 -24.45 30.20 46.93
N ASP A 49 -23.54 30.08 47.91
CA ASP A 49 -23.59 29.39 49.22
C ASP A 49 -24.17 27.96 49.35
N GLY A 50 -23.58 27.02 50.11
CA GLY A 50 -22.44 27.13 51.03
C GLY A 50 -22.80 26.69 52.46
N THR A 51 -22.22 25.59 52.95
CA THR A 51 -21.96 25.37 54.40
C THR A 51 -21.02 24.18 54.62
N VAL A 52 -20.32 24.20 55.76
CA VAL A 52 -19.05 23.49 55.99
C VAL A 52 -19.16 22.54 57.18
N PHE A 53 -18.44 21.41 57.14
CA PHE A 53 -17.87 20.80 58.36
C PHE A 53 -16.43 20.32 58.09
N SER A 54 -15.62 20.24 59.15
CA SER A 54 -14.15 20.26 59.08
C SER A 54 -13.49 19.21 59.99
N ALA A 55 -12.23 18.90 59.66
CA ALA A 55 -11.12 18.51 60.54
C ALA A 55 -10.97 17.05 61.06
N ASN A 56 -9.80 16.49 60.67
CA ASN A 56 -8.78 15.81 61.52
C ASN A 56 -8.52 14.29 61.43
N GLU A 57 -7.40 14.00 60.74
CA GLU A 57 -6.18 13.32 61.25
C GLU A 57 -6.07 11.77 61.29
N ALA A 58 -4.81 11.30 61.30
CA ALA A 58 -4.33 9.98 60.88
C ALA A 58 -4.36 8.89 62.00
N PRO A 59 -3.91 7.64 61.72
CA PRO A 59 -2.48 7.35 61.93
C PRO A 59 -1.81 6.31 60.99
N GLU A 60 -0.48 6.38 60.89
CA GLU A 60 0.45 5.27 60.54
C GLU A 60 0.69 4.35 61.79
N PRO A 61 1.46 3.23 61.79
CA PRO A 61 2.41 2.72 60.77
C PRO A 61 2.31 1.20 60.47
N ASP A 62 3.15 0.65 59.57
CA ASP A 62 4.33 -0.18 59.97
C ASP A 62 5.19 -0.66 58.77
N LYS A 63 6.48 -0.95 59.02
CA LYS A 63 7.51 -1.23 57.99
C LYS A 63 8.13 -2.63 58.09
N LYS A 64 8.61 -3.14 56.94
CA LYS A 64 9.87 -3.90 56.67
C LYS A 64 9.69 -5.23 55.90
N PRO A 65 10.76 -5.75 55.25
CA PRO A 65 12.00 -5.10 54.77
C PRO A 65 12.28 -5.32 53.27
N ALA A 66 13.21 -4.54 52.71
CA ALA A 66 13.96 -4.90 51.52
C ALA A 66 15.32 -5.49 51.93
N GLU A 67 15.87 -6.42 51.15
CA GLU A 67 17.24 -6.93 51.34
C GLU A 67 18.22 -6.20 50.43
N THR A 68 19.43 -5.97 50.94
CA THR A 68 20.50 -5.18 50.32
C THR A 68 21.78 -6.01 50.19
N TRP A 69 22.52 -5.88 49.09
CA TRP A 69 23.96 -6.13 49.08
C TRP A 69 24.72 -5.22 48.10
N VAL A 70 25.53 -4.33 48.68
CA VAL A 70 26.56 -3.44 48.11
C VAL A 70 27.35 -2.88 49.32
N GLU A 71 28.64 -2.54 49.28
CA GLU A 71 29.64 -2.55 48.20
C GLU A 71 30.89 -3.40 48.64
N ALA A 72 32.03 -3.25 47.95
CA ALA A 72 33.35 -3.48 48.55
C ALA A 72 34.28 -2.29 48.23
N ASP A 73 34.89 -1.73 49.28
CA ASP A 73 35.51 -0.40 49.39
C ASP A 73 36.44 0.07 48.24
N SER A 74 36.37 1.37 47.98
CA SER A 74 37.45 2.15 47.35
C SER A 74 38.00 3.21 48.33
N ASN A 75 39.30 3.16 48.67
CA ASN A 75 40.07 4.36 49.01
C ASN A 75 41.60 4.14 49.07
N ALA A 76 42.36 4.83 48.23
CA ALA A 76 43.72 5.34 48.54
C ALA A 76 44.20 6.30 47.44
N GLN A 77 44.59 7.53 47.81
CA GLN A 77 45.20 8.52 46.90
C GLN A 77 46.75 8.44 46.89
N PRO A 78 47.44 9.06 45.90
CA PRO A 78 48.84 8.78 45.55
C PRO A 78 49.87 9.68 46.27
N PRO A 79 51.17 9.51 45.94
CA PRO A 79 51.99 10.69 45.65
C PRO A 79 52.95 10.58 44.43
N ALA A 80 52.93 11.64 43.61
CA ALA A 80 54.05 12.46 43.13
C ALA A 80 55.34 11.88 42.48
N ASP A 81 55.65 12.50 41.33
CA ASP A 81 56.95 12.94 40.78
C ASP A 81 58.00 11.93 40.23
N GLY A 82 58.31 12.09 38.94
CA GLY A 82 59.43 11.46 38.22
C GLY A 82 59.46 11.82 36.72
N GLU A 83 60.34 12.75 36.32
CA GLU A 83 60.48 13.30 34.96
C GLU A 83 61.21 12.36 33.94
N PRO A 84 61.26 12.69 32.62
CA PRO A 84 61.12 11.69 31.54
C PRO A 84 62.42 11.20 30.87
N ALA A 85 62.27 10.24 29.95
CA ALA A 85 63.26 9.91 28.93
C ALA A 85 62.60 9.75 27.54
N PHE A 86 63.33 10.12 26.49
CA PHE A 86 62.84 10.39 25.13
C PHE A 86 63.75 9.68 24.10
N THR A 87 63.17 8.91 23.18
CA THR A 87 63.77 8.40 21.91
C THR A 87 62.60 8.00 20.99
N GLU A 88 62.28 8.72 19.91
CA GLU A 88 62.85 8.51 18.55
C GLU A 88 62.80 7.03 18.12
N ASP A 89 61.80 6.63 17.32
CA ASP A 89 61.73 6.77 15.85
C ASP A 89 62.44 5.62 15.12
N THR A 90 61.65 4.80 14.42
CA THR A 90 61.98 4.37 13.05
C THR A 90 60.75 3.75 12.39
N ALA A 91 60.33 4.32 11.26
CA ALA A 91 59.39 3.66 10.36
C ALA A 91 60.07 2.46 9.67
N GLN A 92 59.34 1.35 9.54
CA GLN A 92 59.64 0.31 8.56
C GLN A 92 58.37 0.00 7.76
N THR A 93 58.43 0.34 6.47
CA THR A 93 57.56 -0.17 5.41
C THR A 93 58.07 -1.55 4.97
N GLU A 94 57.20 -2.55 4.91
CA GLU A 94 57.42 -3.73 4.07
C GLU A 94 56.23 -3.96 3.14
N GLU A 95 56.52 -4.50 1.94
CA GLU A 95 55.58 -4.61 0.82
C GLU A 95 54.76 -5.92 0.85
N THR A 96 53.54 -5.81 0.34
CA THR A 96 52.69 -6.85 -0.26
C THR A 96 53.12 -8.33 -0.13
N THR A 97 52.41 -9.07 0.73
CA THR A 97 52.08 -10.48 0.48
C THR A 97 50.60 -10.61 0.14
N ALA A 98 50.30 -11.05 -1.08
CA ALA A 98 48.95 -11.38 -1.52
C ALA A 98 48.62 -12.85 -1.23
N ALA A 99 47.35 -13.08 -0.88
CA ALA A 99 46.63 -14.36 -0.90
C ALA A 99 47.19 -15.54 -0.07
N GLU A 100 46.56 -15.77 1.09
CA GLU A 100 45.98 -17.09 1.38
C GLU A 100 44.49 -16.90 1.68
N THR A 101 43.64 -17.12 0.68
CA THR A 101 42.22 -17.41 0.93
C THR A 101 42.17 -18.76 1.64
N LYS A 102 41.82 -18.76 2.94
CA LYS A 102 41.44 -19.99 3.63
C LYS A 102 40.33 -20.68 2.82
N PRO A 103 40.30 -22.02 2.77
CA PRO A 103 39.08 -22.70 2.33
C PRO A 103 37.97 -22.31 3.33
N VAL A 104 36.92 -21.66 2.82
CA VAL A 104 35.70 -21.35 3.59
C VAL A 104 35.20 -22.66 4.20
N SER A 105 34.98 -22.69 5.51
CA SER A 105 34.41 -23.88 6.13
C SER A 105 32.92 -23.96 5.82
N ASP A 106 32.41 -25.19 5.66
CA ASP A 106 31.07 -25.54 5.11
C ASP A 106 29.89 -25.16 6.06
N GLY A 107 29.98 -24.02 6.77
CA GLY A 107 28.99 -23.54 7.74
C GLY A 107 29.27 -22.15 8.34
N GLU A 108 30.19 -21.36 7.77
CA GLU A 108 30.40 -19.95 8.16
C GLU A 108 29.22 -19.07 7.72
N ILE A 109 28.85 -18.06 8.52
CA ILE A 109 27.79 -17.10 8.16
C ILE A 109 28.25 -16.25 6.97
N THR A 110 27.46 -16.23 5.91
CA THR A 110 27.75 -15.47 4.68
C THR A 110 26.81 -14.30 4.43
N ALA A 111 25.61 -14.32 5.02
CA ALA A 111 24.63 -13.25 4.86
C ALA A 111 23.72 -13.12 6.09
N ILE A 112 23.24 -11.91 6.34
CA ILE A 112 22.16 -11.60 7.29
C ILE A 112 21.08 -10.84 6.53
N GLU A 113 19.84 -11.32 6.63
CA GLU A 113 18.64 -10.64 6.11
C GLU A 113 17.74 -10.21 7.27
N LEU A 114 17.04 -9.09 7.07
CA LEU A 114 16.08 -8.50 8.00
C LEU A 114 14.68 -8.43 7.39
N THR A 115 13.64 -8.55 8.21
CA THR A 115 12.24 -8.31 7.77
C THR A 115 11.96 -6.90 7.27
N TYR A 116 12.77 -5.92 7.69
CA TYR A 116 12.75 -4.55 7.19
C TYR A 116 14.13 -3.91 7.39
N TYR A 117 14.46 -2.94 6.53
CA TYR A 117 15.72 -2.17 6.56
C TYR A 117 15.48 -0.67 6.85
N GLU A 118 14.22 -0.29 7.04
CA GLU A 118 13.80 1.05 7.44
C GLU A 118 12.53 0.95 8.29
N ILE A 119 12.41 1.83 9.30
CA ILE A 119 11.24 1.93 10.17
C ILE A 119 11.08 3.37 10.66
N THR A 120 9.82 3.80 10.78
CA THR A 120 9.46 5.06 11.45
C THR A 120 8.74 4.73 12.76
N LEU A 121 9.15 5.36 13.86
CA LEU A 121 8.60 5.15 15.21
C LEU A 121 8.26 6.51 15.86
N THR A 122 7.33 6.52 16.81
CA THR A 122 7.13 7.66 17.72
C THR A 122 7.86 7.45 19.05
N GLU A 123 8.07 8.52 19.83
CA GLU A 123 8.83 8.46 21.10
C GLU A 123 8.27 7.41 22.08
N GLY A 124 9.10 6.45 22.47
CA GLY A 124 8.74 5.34 23.37
C GLY A 124 8.11 4.12 22.70
N GLU A 125 7.90 4.11 21.38
CA GLU A 125 7.53 2.89 20.65
C GLU A 125 8.70 1.91 20.51
N GLU A 126 8.35 0.63 20.35
CA GLU A 126 9.30 -0.47 20.19
C GLU A 126 8.91 -1.38 19.01
N ASP A 127 9.92 -1.82 18.26
CA ASP A 127 9.78 -2.85 17.22
C ASP A 127 11.08 -3.67 17.15
N MET A 128 11.02 -4.88 16.56
CA MET A 128 12.12 -5.83 16.50
C MET A 128 12.14 -6.49 15.11
N PRO A 129 13.11 -6.17 14.23
CA PRO A 129 13.26 -6.88 12.96
C PRO A 129 13.65 -8.33 13.22
N ILE A 130 13.10 -9.27 12.45
CA ILE A 130 13.51 -10.67 12.52
C ILE A 130 14.81 -10.83 11.72
N VAL A 131 15.82 -11.42 12.34
CA VAL A 131 17.13 -11.72 11.75
C VAL A 131 17.11 -13.13 11.17
N THR A 132 17.49 -13.26 9.89
CA THR A 132 17.77 -14.55 9.25
C THR A 132 19.24 -14.59 8.85
N MET A 133 20.03 -15.46 9.48
CA MET A 133 21.42 -15.70 9.07
C MET A 133 21.54 -16.94 8.18
N TYR A 134 22.31 -16.80 7.11
CA TYR A 134 22.61 -17.87 6.15
C TYR A 134 24.07 -18.33 6.23
N PRO A 135 24.36 -19.63 6.04
CA PRO A 135 23.40 -20.70 5.73
C PRO A 135 22.47 -21.03 6.91
N GLU A 136 21.25 -21.50 6.62
CA GLU A 136 20.22 -21.70 7.66
C GLU A 136 20.61 -22.74 8.72
N ASP A 137 21.50 -23.67 8.38
CA ASP A 137 22.01 -24.74 9.24
C ASP A 137 23.32 -24.39 9.97
N ALA A 138 23.81 -23.15 9.87
CA ALA A 138 24.97 -22.69 10.61
C ALA A 138 24.83 -22.90 12.13
N GLU A 139 25.88 -23.45 12.75
CA GLU A 139 25.87 -23.87 14.16
C GLU A 139 25.81 -22.70 15.16
N ASP A 140 26.35 -21.54 14.77
CA ASP A 140 26.36 -20.32 15.59
C ASP A 140 25.72 -19.16 14.81
N LYS A 141 24.70 -18.55 15.42
CA LYS A 141 23.94 -17.41 14.89
C LYS A 141 23.86 -16.27 15.91
N SER A 142 24.89 -16.13 16.75
CA SER A 142 24.91 -15.14 17.81
C SER A 142 24.97 -13.71 17.24
N GLU A 143 24.10 -12.85 17.76
CA GLU A 143 23.83 -11.50 17.25
C GLU A 143 24.50 -10.42 18.12
N ILE A 144 25.21 -9.50 17.48
CA ILE A 144 25.69 -8.26 18.10
C ILE A 144 24.87 -7.11 17.56
N TRP A 145 24.15 -6.42 18.45
CA TRP A 145 23.32 -5.25 18.13
C TRP A 145 23.98 -3.95 18.60
N THR A 146 23.93 -2.93 17.75
CA THR A 146 24.47 -1.59 18.05
C THR A 146 23.58 -0.49 17.47
N SER A 147 23.53 0.67 18.13
CA SER A 147 22.94 1.89 17.58
C SER A 147 24.03 2.90 17.21
N SER A 148 23.86 3.62 16.10
CA SER A 148 24.72 4.75 15.75
C SER A 148 24.46 5.98 16.61
N ASP A 149 23.26 6.11 17.19
CA ASP A 149 22.88 7.17 18.10
C ASP A 149 21.81 6.68 19.09
N GLU A 150 22.25 6.31 20.29
CA GLU A 150 21.38 5.86 21.40
C GLU A 150 20.48 6.98 21.96
N SER A 151 20.70 8.26 21.60
CA SER A 151 19.78 9.34 21.97
C SER A 151 18.56 9.45 21.05
N VAL A 152 18.65 8.89 19.83
CA VAL A 152 17.52 8.76 18.89
C VAL A 152 16.79 7.44 19.11
N ALA A 153 17.51 6.31 19.07
CA ALA A 153 16.94 5.00 19.37
C ALA A 153 17.98 4.05 19.97
N THR A 154 17.56 3.25 20.95
CA THR A 154 18.39 2.18 21.54
C THR A 154 17.99 0.82 20.95
N VAL A 155 18.86 -0.18 21.09
CA VAL A 155 18.57 -1.57 20.73
C VAL A 155 19.09 -2.50 21.82
N ASN A 156 18.31 -3.52 22.20
CA ASN A 156 18.76 -4.51 23.18
C ASN A 156 19.36 -5.77 22.52
N TRP A 157 19.92 -6.67 23.32
CA TRP A 157 20.61 -7.88 22.84
C TRP A 157 19.75 -8.87 22.03
N LYS A 158 18.42 -8.66 21.96
CA LYS A 158 17.48 -9.44 21.14
C LYS A 158 17.06 -8.74 19.85
N GLY A 159 17.60 -7.55 19.57
CA GLY A 159 17.21 -6.73 18.42
C GLY A 159 15.97 -5.85 18.62
N ASN A 160 15.38 -5.80 19.82
CA ASN A 160 14.25 -4.89 20.08
C ASN A 160 14.78 -3.45 20.14
N ILE A 161 14.34 -2.65 19.18
CA ILE A 161 14.62 -1.22 19.01
C ILE A 161 13.62 -0.44 19.85
N THR A 162 14.06 0.55 20.62
CA THR A 162 13.20 1.44 21.42
C THR A 162 13.50 2.90 21.07
N ALA A 163 12.52 3.61 20.50
CA ALA A 163 12.63 5.02 20.16
C ALA A 163 12.78 5.91 21.40
N GLN A 164 13.71 6.88 21.36
CA GLN A 164 14.09 7.74 22.49
C GLN A 164 13.79 9.22 22.26
N SER A 165 14.11 9.76 21.08
CA SER A 165 13.77 11.15 20.71
C SER A 165 13.83 11.37 19.20
N GLU A 166 13.17 12.44 18.71
CA GLU A 166 13.08 12.82 17.30
C GLU A 166 14.46 12.87 16.61
N GLY A 167 14.59 12.21 15.47
CA GLY A 167 15.84 12.17 14.69
C GLY A 167 15.95 10.95 13.79
N GLU A 168 17.14 10.74 13.23
CA GLU A 168 17.46 9.57 12.40
C GLU A 168 18.72 8.87 12.93
N CYS A 169 18.70 7.55 13.05
CA CYS A 169 19.87 6.75 13.37
C CYS A 169 19.88 5.41 12.62
N ILE A 170 21.00 4.68 12.72
CA ILE A 170 21.16 3.35 12.14
C ILE A 170 21.31 2.35 13.28
N ILE A 171 20.44 1.34 13.29
CA ILE A 171 20.60 0.14 14.11
C ILE A 171 21.27 -0.94 13.27
N ARG A 172 22.38 -1.51 13.74
CA ARG A 172 23.11 -2.57 13.05
C ARG A 172 23.05 -3.88 13.84
N VAL A 173 22.72 -4.97 13.17
CA VAL A 173 23.03 -6.34 13.61
C VAL A 173 24.27 -6.85 12.89
N GLN A 174 25.13 -7.55 13.61
CA GLN A 174 26.37 -8.14 13.13
C GLN A 174 26.49 -9.57 13.67
N SER A 175 27.03 -10.49 12.87
CA SER A 175 27.33 -11.84 13.37
C SER A 175 28.52 -11.79 14.32
N GLU A 176 28.42 -12.41 15.50
CA GLU A 176 29.53 -12.52 16.45
C GLU A 176 30.69 -13.35 15.89
N VAL A 177 30.39 -14.39 15.11
CA VAL A 177 31.39 -15.30 14.52
C VAL A 177 31.96 -14.83 13.18
N CYS A 178 31.20 -14.02 12.43
CA CYS A 178 31.62 -13.45 11.14
C CYS A 178 31.37 -11.93 11.11
N PRO A 179 32.18 -11.09 11.80
CA PRO A 179 31.90 -9.66 11.96
C PRO A 179 31.86 -8.85 10.66
N GLU A 180 32.44 -9.36 9.58
CA GLU A 180 32.29 -8.79 8.23
C GLU A 180 30.86 -8.89 7.68
N VAL A 181 30.01 -9.76 8.23
CA VAL A 181 28.59 -9.91 7.87
C VAL A 181 27.72 -9.15 8.86
N TYR A 182 27.01 -8.15 8.35
CA TYR A 182 26.12 -7.30 9.12
C TYR A 182 24.95 -6.81 8.24
N ALA A 183 23.87 -6.38 8.88
CA ALA A 183 22.72 -5.72 8.26
C ALA A 183 22.33 -4.47 9.07
N GLU A 184 21.67 -3.51 8.41
CA GLU A 184 21.38 -2.19 8.97
C GLU A 184 19.92 -1.79 8.77
N VAL A 185 19.29 -1.29 9.83
CA VAL A 185 17.97 -0.66 9.83
C VAL A 185 18.14 0.85 9.98
N LYS A 186 17.57 1.62 9.06
CA LYS A 186 17.39 3.07 9.23
C LYS A 186 16.18 3.32 10.12
N VAL A 187 16.38 3.95 11.27
CA VAL A 187 15.30 4.32 12.18
C VAL A 187 15.07 5.82 12.05
N LYS A 188 13.86 6.23 11.68
CA LYS A 188 13.39 7.62 11.83
C LYS A 188 12.48 7.67 13.05
N VAL A 189 12.83 8.46 14.06
CA VAL A 189 11.93 8.76 15.16
C VAL A 189 11.27 10.10 14.88
N ILE A 190 9.94 10.13 14.92
CA ILE A 190 9.12 11.33 14.68
C ILE A 190 8.27 11.65 15.91
N THR A 191 7.75 12.88 15.95
CA THR A 191 6.80 13.26 17.00
C THR A 191 5.44 12.61 16.75
N ALA A 192 4.64 12.41 17.81
CA ALA A 192 3.27 11.93 17.66
C ALA A 192 2.41 12.90 16.81
N ASP A 193 2.68 14.21 16.90
CA ASP A 193 2.02 15.23 16.08
C ASP A 193 2.43 15.14 14.59
N GLU A 194 3.65 14.69 14.27
CA GLU A 194 4.10 14.40 12.89
C GLU A 194 3.51 13.08 12.36
N TYR A 195 3.37 12.06 13.21
CA TYR A 195 2.73 10.79 12.83
C TYR A 195 1.23 10.96 12.53
N GLU A 196 0.53 11.75 13.34
CA GLU A 196 -0.87 12.15 13.11
C GLU A 196 -0.99 13.32 12.11
N SER A 197 0.12 13.78 11.50
CA SER A 197 0.10 14.89 10.56
C SER A 197 -0.49 14.48 9.22
N ARG A 198 -1.62 15.11 8.87
CA ARG A 198 -2.26 15.07 7.57
C ARG A 198 -1.64 16.00 6.52
N GLU A 199 -0.47 16.57 6.80
CA GLU A 199 0.27 17.37 5.82
C GLU A 199 0.88 16.47 4.73
N ILE A 200 0.94 16.97 3.49
CA ILE A 200 1.45 16.19 2.35
C ILE A 200 2.95 15.98 2.51
N GLN A 201 3.38 14.73 2.67
CA GLN A 201 4.79 14.34 2.85
C GLN A 201 5.43 13.84 1.54
N LYS A 202 4.64 13.27 0.62
CA LYS A 202 5.14 12.64 -0.62
C LYS A 202 4.13 12.75 -1.75
N ILE A 203 4.63 12.91 -2.98
CA ILE A 203 3.84 12.83 -4.21
C ILE A 203 4.43 11.74 -5.12
N GLU A 204 3.58 10.83 -5.58
CA GLU A 204 3.89 9.83 -6.60
C GLU A 204 3.13 10.10 -7.90
N LEU A 205 3.70 9.63 -9.01
CA LEU A 205 3.13 9.76 -10.35
C LEU A 205 3.07 8.38 -11.01
N THR A 206 2.06 8.14 -11.85
CA THR A 206 1.99 6.92 -12.68
C THR A 206 3.17 6.73 -13.62
N TYR A 207 3.83 7.82 -14.01
CA TYR A 207 5.08 7.80 -14.76
C TYR A 207 5.86 9.11 -14.52
N TYR A 208 7.18 9.06 -14.73
CA TYR A 208 8.10 10.20 -14.56
C TYR A 208 8.73 10.67 -15.88
N GLU A 209 8.37 10.03 -17.00
CA GLU A 209 8.76 10.43 -18.35
C GLU A 209 7.71 9.99 -19.38
N THR A 210 7.54 10.78 -20.44
CA THR A 210 6.64 10.47 -21.56
C THR A 210 7.22 11.04 -22.87
N THR A 211 6.87 10.42 -23.99
CA THR A 211 7.24 10.88 -25.33
C THR A 211 5.99 11.04 -26.18
N MET A 212 5.76 12.25 -26.70
CA MET A 212 4.52 12.67 -27.35
C MET A 212 4.80 13.24 -28.74
N ASP A 213 3.85 13.11 -29.65
CA ASP A 213 3.84 13.81 -30.95
C ASP A 213 3.10 15.16 -30.85
N ILE A 214 3.31 16.07 -31.80
CA ILE A 214 2.71 17.42 -31.74
C ILE A 214 1.19 17.31 -31.91
N GLY A 215 0.48 17.84 -30.91
CA GLY A 215 -0.97 17.81 -30.79
C GLY A 215 -1.53 16.71 -29.90
N GLU A 216 -0.69 15.81 -29.37
CA GLU A 216 -1.13 14.80 -28.41
C GLU A 216 -1.40 15.40 -27.01
N GLU A 217 -2.31 14.76 -26.27
CA GLU A 217 -2.60 15.04 -24.87
C GLU A 217 -2.23 13.80 -24.01
N ASP A 218 -1.68 14.03 -22.82
CA ASP A 218 -1.30 13.00 -21.85
C ASP A 218 -1.59 13.53 -20.43
N MET A 219 -1.79 12.65 -19.44
CA MET A 219 -2.11 13.06 -18.06
C MET A 219 -1.59 12.02 -17.06
N PRO A 220 -0.52 12.32 -16.29
CA PRO A 220 -0.10 11.46 -15.19
C PRO A 220 -1.12 11.54 -14.05
N ILE A 221 -1.41 10.41 -13.40
CA ILE A 221 -2.19 10.41 -12.16
C ILE A 221 -1.25 10.79 -11.02
N VAL A 222 -1.72 11.68 -10.15
CA VAL A 222 -1.02 12.15 -8.95
C VAL A 222 -1.58 11.43 -7.73
N THR A 223 -0.71 10.81 -6.95
CA THR A 223 -1.07 10.29 -5.63
C THR A 223 -0.28 11.05 -4.57
N MET A 224 -0.98 11.73 -3.66
CA MET A 224 -0.36 12.41 -2.52
C MET A 224 -0.56 11.62 -1.23
N TYR A 225 0.50 11.55 -0.42
CA TYR A 225 0.55 10.85 0.87
C TYR A 225 0.80 11.82 2.03
N PRO A 226 0.19 11.61 3.21
CA PRO A 226 -0.70 10.49 3.55
C PRO A 226 -2.03 10.56 2.80
N GLU A 227 -2.70 9.42 2.65
CA GLU A 227 -3.87 9.34 1.78
C GLU A 227 -5.10 10.05 2.38
N ASP A 228 -5.15 10.26 3.69
CA ASP A 228 -6.19 11.04 4.38
C ASP A 228 -5.86 12.53 4.52
N ALA A 229 -4.79 13.01 3.86
CA ALA A 229 -4.41 14.41 3.87
C ALA A 229 -5.55 15.36 3.44
N GLU A 230 -5.77 16.42 4.22
CA GLU A 230 -6.99 17.25 4.11
C GLU A 230 -7.02 18.15 2.87
N ASP A 231 -5.86 18.61 2.40
CA ASP A 231 -5.73 19.41 1.19
C ASP A 231 -4.68 18.80 0.24
N LYS A 232 -5.18 18.16 -0.83
CA LYS A 232 -4.37 17.58 -1.92
C LYS A 232 -4.33 18.48 -3.16
N SER A 233 -4.50 19.80 -3.01
CA SER A 233 -4.53 20.72 -4.15
C SER A 233 -3.22 20.72 -4.93
N GLU A 234 -3.32 20.54 -6.25
CA GLU A 234 -2.20 20.46 -7.17
C GLU A 234 -1.84 21.83 -7.78
N ILE A 235 -0.55 22.16 -7.80
CA ILE A 235 0.02 23.25 -8.61
C ILE A 235 0.84 22.65 -9.75
N TRP A 236 0.40 22.90 -10.98
CA TRP A 236 1.05 22.43 -12.19
C TRP A 236 1.84 23.55 -12.90
N THR A 237 3.04 23.22 -13.37
CA THR A 237 3.90 24.14 -14.14
C THR A 237 4.63 23.42 -15.28
N SER A 238 4.92 24.14 -16.36
CA SER A 238 5.81 23.69 -17.44
C SER A 238 7.10 24.52 -17.45
N SER A 239 8.24 23.89 -17.65
CA SER A 239 9.52 24.58 -17.83
C SER A 239 9.66 25.26 -19.20
N ASP A 240 8.88 24.86 -20.20
CA ASP A 240 8.80 25.49 -21.52
C ASP A 240 7.41 25.24 -22.16
N GLU A 241 6.48 26.17 -21.92
CA GLU A 241 5.14 26.15 -22.50
C GLU A 241 5.13 26.18 -24.04
N SER A 242 6.24 26.54 -24.70
CA SER A 242 6.34 26.47 -26.16
C SER A 242 6.58 25.05 -26.68
N VAL A 243 7.05 24.14 -25.82
CA VAL A 243 7.22 22.69 -26.10
C VAL A 243 5.96 21.93 -25.69
N ALA A 244 5.53 22.07 -24.42
CA ALA A 244 4.26 21.51 -23.93
C ALA A 244 3.68 22.36 -22.79
N THR A 245 2.36 22.52 -22.78
CA THR A 245 1.62 23.16 -21.66
C THR A 245 0.99 22.11 -20.76
N VAL A 246 0.72 22.46 -19.51
CA VAL A 246 -0.08 21.64 -18.59
C VAL A 246 -1.25 22.47 -18.04
N ASP A 247 -2.44 21.88 -17.91
CA ASP A 247 -3.60 22.55 -17.30
C ASP A 247 -3.72 22.27 -15.79
N ARG A 248 -4.68 22.93 -15.12
CA ARG A 248 -4.90 22.79 -13.67
C ARG A 248 -5.36 21.39 -13.21
N LYS A 249 -5.54 20.44 -14.12
CA LYS A 249 -5.87 19.03 -13.84
C LYS A 249 -4.72 18.10 -14.24
N GLY A 250 -3.53 18.62 -14.54
CA GLY A 250 -2.39 17.81 -14.97
C GLY A 250 -2.43 17.35 -16.42
N ARG A 251 -3.37 17.83 -17.26
CA ARG A 251 -3.40 17.46 -18.68
C ARG A 251 -2.30 18.21 -19.44
N ILE A 252 -1.32 17.46 -19.92
CA ILE A 252 -0.19 17.88 -20.74
C ILE A 252 -0.64 17.91 -22.21
N ILE A 253 -0.29 18.97 -22.93
CA ILE A 253 -0.57 19.12 -24.37
C ILE A 253 0.74 19.47 -25.10
N ALA A 254 1.12 18.67 -26.09
CA ALA A 254 2.35 18.83 -26.86
C ALA A 254 2.19 19.84 -28.02
N HIS A 255 3.03 20.87 -28.07
CA HIS A 255 2.95 21.96 -29.07
C HIS A 255 4.07 21.95 -30.09
N LYS A 256 5.29 21.55 -29.70
CA LYS A 256 6.48 21.70 -30.55
C LYS A 256 7.57 20.72 -30.13
N ALA A 257 8.25 20.16 -31.13
CA ALA A 257 9.40 19.28 -30.93
C ALA A 257 10.47 19.92 -30.01
N GLY A 258 10.88 19.18 -28.98
CA GLY A 258 11.72 19.68 -27.90
C GLY A 258 11.67 18.80 -26.65
N LYS A 259 12.25 19.28 -25.55
CA LYS A 259 12.15 18.64 -24.23
C LYS A 259 11.81 19.68 -23.18
N CYS A 260 10.88 19.35 -22.30
CA CYS A 260 10.53 20.18 -21.13
C CYS A 260 10.27 19.30 -19.91
N ILE A 261 10.16 19.93 -18.76
CA ILE A 261 9.76 19.30 -17.51
C ILE A 261 8.38 19.85 -17.15
N ILE A 262 7.44 18.95 -16.89
CA ILE A 262 6.17 19.27 -16.25
C ILE A 262 6.30 18.92 -14.78
N ARG A 263 6.01 19.86 -13.88
CA ARG A 263 6.08 19.64 -12.43
C ARG A 263 4.70 19.78 -11.82
N VAL A 264 4.34 18.82 -10.96
CA VAL A 264 3.28 18.96 -9.95
C VAL A 264 3.90 19.25 -8.59
N GLN A 265 3.25 20.09 -7.81
CA GLN A 265 3.66 20.51 -6.47
C GLN A 265 2.41 20.57 -5.59
N SER A 266 2.52 20.21 -4.31
CA SER A 266 1.42 20.44 -3.36
C SER A 266 1.23 21.94 -3.13
N ALA A 267 -0.01 22.42 -3.16
CA ALA A 267 -0.33 23.82 -2.91
C ALA A 267 -0.09 24.23 -1.44
N VAL A 268 -0.17 23.26 -0.51
CA VAL A 268 -0.01 23.47 0.93
C VAL A 268 1.39 23.09 1.45
N CYS A 269 2.08 22.17 0.77
CA CYS A 269 3.43 21.70 1.10
C CYS A 269 4.37 21.87 -0.11
N PRO A 270 4.80 23.10 -0.48
CA PRO A 270 5.47 23.34 -1.76
C PRO A 270 6.84 22.68 -1.91
N GLU A 271 7.49 22.31 -0.81
CA GLU A 271 8.70 21.47 -0.79
C GLU A 271 8.45 20.06 -1.34
N VAL A 272 7.20 19.57 -1.33
CA VAL A 272 6.81 18.28 -1.92
C VAL A 272 6.32 18.48 -3.36
N PHE A 273 7.07 17.91 -4.30
CA PHE A 273 6.81 17.99 -5.74
C PHE A 273 7.27 16.73 -6.47
N ALA A 274 6.72 16.50 -7.66
CA ALA A 274 7.14 15.45 -8.58
C ALA A 274 7.26 16.01 -10.01
N GLU A 275 8.07 15.36 -10.86
CA GLU A 275 8.42 15.86 -12.19
C GLU A 275 8.27 14.79 -13.28
N VAL A 276 7.62 15.16 -14.39
CA VAL A 276 7.58 14.39 -15.64
C VAL A 276 8.53 15.01 -16.66
N ARG A 277 9.43 14.20 -17.20
CA ARG A 277 10.26 14.56 -18.35
C ARG A 277 9.48 14.33 -19.64
N VAL A 278 9.10 15.39 -20.34
CA VAL A 278 8.36 15.31 -21.60
C VAL A 278 9.34 15.49 -22.76
N THR A 279 9.33 14.54 -23.71
CA THR A 279 9.98 14.68 -25.01
C THR A 279 8.91 14.79 -26.10
N VAL A 280 8.84 15.94 -26.77
CA VAL A 280 7.95 16.11 -27.93
C VAL A 280 8.73 15.85 -29.21
N ARG A 281 8.20 15.00 -30.10
CA ARG A 281 8.76 14.72 -31.43
C ARG A 281 8.09 15.57 -32.50
N SER A 282 8.74 15.78 -33.63
CA SER A 282 8.07 16.36 -34.81
C SER A 282 7.31 15.29 -35.58
N ASN A 283 6.05 15.56 -35.95
CA ASN A 283 5.23 14.64 -36.74
C ASN A 283 5.95 14.29 -38.06
N GLY A 284 6.48 13.07 -38.13
CA GLY A 284 7.30 12.58 -39.25
C GLY A 284 8.67 12.00 -38.89
N GLU A 285 9.12 12.01 -37.63
CA GLU A 285 10.29 11.21 -37.21
C GLU A 285 9.88 9.85 -36.66
N GLU A 286 9.91 8.83 -37.52
CA GLU A 286 10.05 7.43 -37.07
C GLU A 286 11.39 7.29 -36.33
N VAL A 287 11.33 6.97 -35.03
CA VAL A 287 12.54 6.76 -34.22
C VAL A 287 13.07 5.35 -34.51
N TYR A 288 13.95 5.25 -35.51
CA TYR A 288 14.77 4.06 -35.71
C TYR A 288 15.83 3.98 -34.61
N GLU A 289 15.53 3.26 -33.53
CA GLU A 289 16.56 2.86 -32.58
C GLU A 289 17.49 1.83 -33.26
N THR A 290 18.79 2.14 -33.35
CA THR A 290 19.71 1.36 -34.17
C THR A 290 20.15 0.07 -33.48
N GLN A 291 19.53 -1.06 -33.85
CA GLN A 291 20.21 -2.36 -33.85
C GLN A 291 20.40 -2.91 -35.26
N ALA A 292 21.33 -3.86 -35.40
CA ALA A 292 21.98 -4.17 -36.68
C ALA A 292 21.06 -4.80 -37.74
N ALA A 293 21.34 -4.48 -39.00
CA ALA A 293 20.49 -4.79 -40.15
C ALA A 293 20.43 -6.27 -40.58
N VAL A 294 19.25 -6.69 -41.03
CA VAL A 294 19.08 -7.62 -42.17
C VAL A 294 17.92 -7.13 -43.06
N THR A 295 18.12 -7.11 -44.37
CA THR A 295 17.17 -6.75 -45.44
C THR A 295 16.26 -7.97 -45.79
N GLU A 296 15.08 -7.92 -46.44
CA GLU A 296 14.50 -7.06 -47.50
C GLU A 296 12.95 -6.94 -47.37
N ALA A 297 12.29 -6.17 -48.26
CA ALA A 297 10.82 -5.97 -48.38
C ALA A 297 10.33 -6.36 -49.81
N PRO A 298 9.17 -5.93 -50.38
CA PRO A 298 7.88 -5.41 -49.86
C PRO A 298 6.60 -5.99 -50.56
N VAL A 299 5.39 -5.77 -49.99
CA VAL A 299 4.08 -5.43 -50.65
C VAL A 299 2.95 -5.51 -49.59
N SER A 300 1.78 -4.86 -49.64
CA SER A 300 1.27 -3.54 -50.06
C SER A 300 -0.27 -3.60 -49.91
N GLU A 301 -0.86 -2.67 -49.13
CA GLU A 301 -2.20 -2.06 -49.37
C GLU A 301 -3.48 -2.96 -49.49
N THR A 302 -4.37 -2.95 -48.49
CA THR A 302 -5.65 -2.17 -48.47
C THR A 302 -6.71 -2.67 -47.45
N ALA A 303 -7.16 -1.72 -46.61
CA ALA A 303 -8.50 -1.44 -46.07
C ALA A 303 -9.58 -2.52 -45.72
N ALA A 304 -10.30 -2.18 -44.64
CA ALA A 304 -11.72 -2.46 -44.30
C ALA A 304 -11.99 -3.45 -43.14
N GLU A 305 -13.01 -3.10 -42.35
CA GLU A 305 -13.48 -3.80 -41.14
C GLU A 305 -14.07 -5.18 -41.44
N GLU A 306 -13.77 -6.15 -40.58
CA GLU A 306 -14.77 -7.03 -39.96
C GLU A 306 -14.15 -7.75 -38.75
N LYS A 307 -14.95 -8.06 -37.72
CA LYS A 307 -14.52 -8.72 -36.48
C LYS A 307 -14.70 -10.24 -36.62
N PRO A 308 -13.64 -11.08 -36.55
CA PRO A 308 -13.77 -12.53 -36.39
C PRO A 308 -13.41 -12.98 -34.96
N ALA A 309 -13.93 -14.14 -34.55
CA ALA A 309 -13.75 -14.69 -33.21
C ALA A 309 -12.71 -15.82 -33.16
N SER A 310 -12.04 -15.94 -31.99
CA SER A 310 -11.16 -17.04 -31.54
C SER A 310 -9.86 -17.26 -32.35
N ASP A 311 -8.73 -17.69 -31.78
CA ASP A 311 -8.26 -17.68 -30.39
C ASP A 311 -6.74 -17.94 -30.39
N SER A 312 -6.07 -17.85 -29.24
CA SER A 312 -4.68 -18.32 -28.97
C SER A 312 -3.48 -17.65 -29.66
N ALA A 313 -3.63 -16.81 -30.69
CA ALA A 313 -2.50 -16.25 -31.44
C ALA A 313 -1.53 -15.34 -30.63
N GLN A 314 -1.98 -14.86 -29.47
CA GLN A 314 -1.18 -14.07 -28.51
C GLN A 314 -1.01 -14.78 -27.15
N GLY A 315 -1.30 -16.08 -27.04
CA GLY A 315 -1.26 -16.80 -25.75
C GLY A 315 -2.39 -16.47 -24.76
N LEU A 316 -3.27 -15.51 -25.10
CA LEU A 316 -4.49 -15.22 -24.35
C LEU A 316 -5.51 -16.35 -24.49
N THR A 317 -6.31 -16.57 -23.44
CA THR A 317 -7.41 -17.54 -23.43
C THR A 317 -8.76 -16.82 -23.32
N TYR A 318 -9.64 -17.04 -24.29
CA TYR A 318 -11.03 -16.60 -24.22
C TYR A 318 -11.98 -17.79 -24.06
N VAL A 319 -13.03 -17.62 -23.25
CA VAL A 319 -14.13 -18.59 -23.10
C VAL A 319 -15.44 -17.84 -23.22
N ASP A 320 -16.29 -18.24 -24.17
CA ASP A 320 -17.50 -17.52 -24.60
C ASP A 320 -17.28 -16.01 -24.87
N GLY A 321 -16.07 -15.65 -25.33
CA GLY A 321 -15.66 -14.27 -25.63
C GLY A 321 -15.13 -13.48 -24.43
N ILE A 322 -15.06 -14.09 -23.24
CA ILE A 322 -14.54 -13.48 -22.01
C ILE A 322 -13.05 -13.83 -21.87
N LEU A 323 -12.18 -12.83 -21.70
CA LEU A 323 -10.76 -13.04 -21.39
C LEU A 323 -10.60 -13.66 -19.99
N ILE A 324 -9.92 -14.79 -19.89
CA ILE A 324 -9.71 -15.51 -18.63
C ILE A 324 -8.27 -15.35 -18.16
N ALA A 325 -8.12 -14.91 -16.91
CA ALA A 325 -6.90 -14.99 -16.12
C ALA A 325 -7.26 -15.61 -14.76
N ASN A 326 -6.77 -16.80 -14.47
CA ASN A 326 -6.95 -17.48 -13.19
C ASN A 326 -5.79 -18.48 -12.98
N LYS A 327 -5.84 -19.35 -11.96
CA LYS A 327 -4.73 -20.27 -11.67
C LYS A 327 -4.44 -21.30 -12.77
N THR A 328 -5.42 -21.62 -13.61
CA THR A 328 -5.28 -22.54 -14.75
C THR A 328 -4.79 -21.82 -16.00
N TYR A 329 -5.35 -20.63 -16.28
CA TYR A 329 -5.14 -19.87 -17.51
C TYR A 329 -4.32 -18.62 -17.21
N ALA A 330 -3.05 -18.65 -17.61
CA ALA A 330 -2.12 -17.52 -17.46
C ALA A 330 -2.19 -16.58 -18.67
N LEU A 331 -1.96 -15.30 -18.41
CA LEU A 331 -1.65 -14.27 -19.40
C LEU A 331 -0.14 -14.31 -19.76
N PRO A 332 0.24 -13.94 -20.99
CA PRO A 332 1.63 -13.74 -21.38
C PRO A 332 2.36 -12.70 -20.53
N SER A 333 3.68 -12.79 -20.41
CA SER A 333 4.48 -11.82 -19.64
C SER A 333 4.62 -10.45 -20.31
N ASP A 334 4.45 -10.39 -21.63
CA ASP A 334 4.43 -9.17 -22.44
C ASP A 334 3.02 -8.58 -22.63
N TYR A 335 1.97 -9.25 -22.14
CA TYR A 335 0.61 -8.72 -22.18
C TYR A 335 0.43 -7.61 -21.14
N ASN A 336 0.45 -6.36 -21.61
CA ASN A 336 0.46 -5.15 -20.80
C ASN A 336 -0.54 -4.10 -21.37
N PRO A 337 -1.87 -4.32 -21.24
CA PRO A 337 -2.89 -3.46 -21.84
C PRO A 337 -3.10 -2.11 -21.13
N GLY A 338 -2.64 -1.96 -19.88
CA GLY A 338 -3.07 -0.87 -19.01
C GLY A 338 -4.48 -1.11 -18.45
N VAL A 339 -5.12 -0.05 -17.93
CA VAL A 339 -6.53 -0.11 -17.50
C VAL A 339 -7.44 -0.08 -18.72
N ASP A 340 -8.43 -0.98 -18.77
CA ASP A 340 -9.44 -0.96 -19.84
C ASP A 340 -10.37 0.25 -19.70
N SER A 341 -10.56 0.98 -20.80
CA SER A 341 -11.35 2.21 -20.82
C SER A 341 -12.85 1.98 -20.61
N GLU A 342 -13.41 0.87 -21.12
CA GLU A 342 -14.85 0.57 -20.97
C GLU A 342 -15.15 0.17 -19.51
N ALA A 343 -14.27 -0.62 -18.90
CA ALA A 343 -14.30 -0.93 -17.48
C ALA A 343 -14.15 0.34 -16.62
N LYS A 344 -13.19 1.22 -16.92
CA LYS A 344 -13.00 2.46 -16.16
C LYS A 344 -14.20 3.39 -16.25
N GLU A 345 -14.76 3.60 -17.45
CA GLU A 345 -16.00 4.37 -17.61
C GLU A 345 -17.20 3.72 -16.90
N ALA A 346 -17.25 2.39 -16.83
CA ALA A 346 -18.28 1.67 -16.08
C ALA A 346 -18.14 1.90 -14.57
N PHE A 347 -16.92 1.87 -14.05
CA PHE A 347 -16.65 2.22 -12.66
C PHE A 347 -17.03 3.68 -12.37
N ASP A 348 -16.68 4.63 -13.24
CA ASP A 348 -16.95 6.06 -13.02
C ASP A 348 -18.45 6.36 -12.94
N ARG A 349 -19.28 5.61 -13.68
CA ARG A 349 -20.74 5.66 -13.54
C ARG A 349 -21.21 5.05 -12.21
N MET A 350 -20.65 3.91 -11.82
CA MET A 350 -20.96 3.23 -10.55
C MET A 350 -20.60 4.11 -9.34
N GLN A 351 -19.45 4.78 -9.39
CA GLN A 351 -18.99 5.73 -8.38
C GLN A 351 -19.91 6.96 -8.29
N ALA A 352 -20.31 7.53 -9.42
CA ALA A 352 -21.21 8.68 -9.44
C ALA A 352 -22.58 8.34 -8.83
N ASP A 353 -23.17 7.21 -9.21
CA ASP A 353 -24.48 6.79 -8.70
C ASP A 353 -24.43 6.42 -7.21
N ALA A 354 -23.35 5.79 -6.73
CA ALA A 354 -23.10 5.58 -5.30
C ALA A 354 -22.96 6.90 -4.51
N ALA A 355 -22.29 7.89 -5.09
CA ALA A 355 -22.11 9.21 -4.49
C ALA A 355 -23.43 10.01 -4.40
N ASP A 356 -24.35 9.83 -5.35
CA ASP A 356 -25.71 10.40 -5.28
C ASP A 356 -26.54 9.80 -4.13
N GLU A 357 -26.20 8.59 -3.67
CA GLU A 357 -26.74 7.98 -2.44
C GLU A 357 -25.94 8.32 -1.16
N GLY A 358 -24.86 9.10 -1.29
CA GLY A 358 -24.02 9.55 -0.17
C GLY A 358 -22.93 8.57 0.27
N LEU A 359 -22.61 7.56 -0.56
CA LEU A 359 -21.54 6.58 -0.33
C LEU A 359 -20.26 6.99 -1.05
N ASN A 360 -19.10 6.54 -0.57
CA ASN A 360 -17.81 6.84 -1.21
C ASN A 360 -17.04 5.58 -1.62
N ILE A 361 -17.19 5.17 -2.88
CA ILE A 361 -16.41 4.08 -3.48
C ILE A 361 -15.28 4.62 -4.36
N TYR A 362 -14.10 4.01 -4.30
CA TYR A 362 -12.94 4.39 -5.11
C TYR A 362 -12.07 3.18 -5.47
N ILE A 363 -11.36 3.26 -6.60
CA ILE A 363 -10.37 2.23 -6.99
C ILE A 363 -9.09 2.46 -6.21
N SER A 364 -8.68 1.45 -5.42
CA SER A 364 -7.42 1.45 -4.67
C SER A 364 -6.31 0.71 -5.43
N SER A 365 -6.67 -0.29 -6.25
CA SER A 365 -5.73 -0.99 -7.11
C SER A 365 -6.44 -1.40 -8.41
N GLY A 366 -5.80 -1.11 -9.54
CA GLY A 366 -6.34 -1.36 -10.88
C GLY A 366 -5.44 -2.26 -11.71
N PHE A 367 -5.00 -1.79 -12.87
CA PHE A 367 -4.08 -2.55 -13.70
C PHE A 367 -2.75 -2.85 -12.97
N ARG A 368 -2.30 -4.11 -13.04
CA ARG A 368 -0.97 -4.54 -12.57
C ARG A 368 -0.25 -5.30 -13.67
N SER A 369 0.95 -4.85 -14.06
CA SER A 369 1.76 -5.54 -15.07
C SER A 369 2.29 -6.88 -14.56
N TYR A 370 2.70 -7.77 -15.46
CA TYR A 370 3.31 -9.06 -15.11
C TYR A 370 4.49 -8.89 -14.14
N ALA A 371 5.42 -7.97 -14.45
CA ALA A 371 6.60 -7.71 -13.63
C ALA A 371 6.28 -7.13 -12.25
N TYR A 372 5.23 -6.31 -12.14
CA TYR A 372 4.76 -5.84 -10.84
C TYR A 372 4.13 -6.98 -10.03
N GLN A 373 3.36 -7.85 -10.68
CA GLN A 373 2.76 -9.02 -10.05
C GLN A 373 3.79 -10.06 -9.61
N GLU A 374 4.91 -10.19 -10.33
CA GLU A 374 6.05 -11.05 -9.99
C GLU A 374 6.67 -10.60 -8.66
N MET A 375 7.15 -9.35 -8.59
CA MET A 375 7.67 -8.72 -7.36
C MET A 375 6.67 -8.80 -6.19
N LEU A 376 5.38 -8.57 -6.44
CA LEU A 376 4.34 -8.62 -5.40
C LEU A 376 4.13 -10.04 -4.88
N TYR A 377 4.12 -11.04 -5.76
CA TYR A 377 3.96 -12.43 -5.38
C TYR A 377 5.20 -12.95 -4.62
N GLU A 378 6.41 -12.62 -5.07
CA GLU A 378 7.67 -12.98 -4.39
C GLU A 378 7.68 -12.45 -2.94
N ARG A 379 7.35 -11.18 -2.72
CA ARG A 379 7.20 -10.58 -1.38
C ARG A 379 6.21 -11.34 -0.48
N TYR A 380 5.14 -11.88 -1.04
CA TYR A 380 4.18 -12.68 -0.28
C TYR A 380 4.67 -14.12 -0.02
N VAL A 381 5.40 -14.72 -0.95
CA VAL A 381 6.07 -16.01 -0.76
C VAL A 381 7.12 -15.90 0.37
N GLU A 382 7.88 -14.82 0.42
CA GLU A 382 8.83 -14.50 1.51
C GLU A 382 8.10 -14.29 2.84
N LYS A 383 7.07 -13.44 2.87
CA LYS A 383 6.36 -13.07 4.11
C LYS A 383 5.55 -14.21 4.74
N SER A 384 4.97 -15.11 3.93
CA SER A 384 3.96 -16.07 4.42
C SER A 384 4.09 -17.48 3.84
N GLY A 385 5.14 -17.73 3.05
CA GLY A 385 5.35 -19.02 2.39
C GLY A 385 4.46 -19.21 1.16
N LYS A 386 4.97 -19.98 0.19
CA LYS A 386 4.30 -20.20 -1.10
C LYS A 386 2.87 -20.71 -0.98
N ALA A 387 2.58 -21.57 0.00
CA ALA A 387 1.26 -22.16 0.17
C ALA A 387 0.18 -21.11 0.53
N GLU A 388 0.50 -20.13 1.37
CA GLU A 388 -0.45 -19.05 1.70
C GLU A 388 -0.44 -17.95 0.63
N ALA A 389 0.73 -17.59 0.09
CA ALA A 389 0.82 -16.66 -1.05
C ALA A 389 0.01 -17.14 -2.26
N ASP A 390 -0.05 -18.45 -2.51
CA ASP A 390 -0.91 -19.05 -3.53
C ASP A 390 -2.41 -18.91 -3.22
N ARG A 391 -2.85 -18.64 -1.98
CA ARG A 391 -4.28 -18.52 -1.59
C ARG A 391 -4.83 -17.10 -1.69
N TYR A 392 -4.05 -16.11 -1.25
CA TYR A 392 -4.46 -14.69 -1.20
C TYR A 392 -3.73 -13.80 -2.22
N SER A 393 -2.85 -14.38 -3.03
CA SER A 393 -2.20 -13.69 -4.14
C SER A 393 -2.13 -14.57 -5.38
N ALA A 394 -1.70 -13.96 -6.49
CA ALA A 394 -1.60 -14.60 -7.79
C ALA A 394 -0.13 -14.66 -8.23
N ARG A 395 0.29 -15.84 -8.72
CA ARG A 395 1.54 -15.96 -9.48
C ARG A 395 1.48 -15.01 -10.69
N PRO A 396 2.61 -14.45 -11.16
CA PRO A 396 2.60 -13.57 -12.33
C PRO A 396 1.99 -14.27 -13.55
N GLY A 397 1.20 -13.53 -14.34
CA GLY A 397 0.35 -14.08 -15.41
C GLY A 397 -1.03 -14.57 -14.93
N HIS A 398 -1.21 -14.93 -13.66
CA HIS A 398 -2.46 -15.50 -13.15
C HIS A 398 -3.39 -14.50 -12.44
N SER A 399 -3.00 -13.23 -12.34
CA SER A 399 -3.79 -12.17 -11.73
C SER A 399 -4.73 -11.50 -12.73
N GLU A 400 -6.00 -11.33 -12.38
CA GLU A 400 -6.94 -10.59 -13.22
C GLU A 400 -6.59 -9.10 -13.38
N HIS A 401 -5.80 -8.51 -12.49
CA HIS A 401 -5.33 -7.12 -12.64
C HIS A 401 -4.51 -6.90 -13.90
N GLN A 402 -3.82 -7.93 -14.40
CA GLN A 402 -3.08 -7.84 -15.66
C GLN A 402 -4.02 -7.84 -16.89
N THR A 403 -5.32 -8.14 -16.73
CA THR A 403 -6.30 -7.96 -17.81
C THR A 403 -6.65 -6.50 -18.08
N GLY A 404 -6.43 -5.59 -17.12
CA GLY A 404 -6.97 -4.22 -17.14
C GLY A 404 -8.45 -4.12 -16.77
N LEU A 405 -9.13 -5.24 -16.54
CA LEU A 405 -10.58 -5.36 -16.30
C LEU A 405 -10.94 -5.61 -14.82
N ALA A 406 -9.97 -5.56 -13.91
CA ALA A 406 -10.18 -5.80 -12.48
C ALA A 406 -9.79 -4.59 -11.63
N PHE A 407 -10.61 -4.32 -10.60
CA PHE A 407 -10.43 -3.21 -9.66
C PHE A 407 -10.65 -3.69 -8.22
N ASP A 408 -9.69 -3.39 -7.35
CA ASP A 408 -9.84 -3.47 -5.90
C ASP A 408 -10.44 -2.14 -5.41
N LEU A 409 -11.52 -2.21 -4.63
CA LEU A 409 -12.19 -1.01 -4.09
C LEU A 409 -11.84 -0.74 -2.63
N ASN A 410 -11.74 0.54 -2.28
CA ASN A 410 -11.62 1.04 -0.91
C ASN A 410 -10.51 0.32 -0.11
N THR A 411 -10.74 0.01 1.17
CA THR A 411 -9.77 -0.76 1.97
C THR A 411 -9.67 -2.19 1.43
N ILE A 412 -8.48 -2.58 0.99
CA ILE A 412 -8.17 -3.92 0.43
C ILE A 412 -7.99 -4.94 1.58
N ASP A 413 -8.97 -5.04 2.47
CA ASP A 413 -9.06 -6.07 3.50
C ASP A 413 -10.52 -6.40 3.86
N ILE A 414 -10.71 -7.41 4.71
CA ILE A 414 -12.02 -7.97 5.04
C ILE A 414 -13.00 -6.96 5.66
N SER A 415 -12.51 -5.89 6.28
CA SER A 415 -13.33 -4.83 6.88
C SER A 415 -14.21 -4.11 5.85
N PHE A 416 -13.84 -4.11 4.57
CA PHE A 416 -14.70 -3.56 3.53
C PHE A 416 -16.06 -4.28 3.49
N ALA A 417 -16.13 -5.58 3.78
CA ALA A 417 -17.38 -6.34 3.80
C ALA A 417 -18.42 -5.85 4.83
N ASP A 418 -17.99 -5.11 5.85
CA ASP A 418 -18.86 -4.55 6.91
C ASP A 418 -19.32 -3.10 6.61
N THR A 419 -18.92 -2.53 5.47
CA THR A 419 -19.24 -1.15 5.05
C THR A 419 -20.60 -1.02 4.34
N GLN A 420 -21.16 0.19 4.29
CA GLN A 420 -22.38 0.45 3.51
C GLN A 420 -22.07 0.45 2.00
N GLU A 421 -20.88 0.93 1.64
CA GLU A 421 -20.25 0.88 0.33
C GLU A 421 -20.26 -0.55 -0.24
N TYR A 422 -19.76 -1.55 0.50
CA TYR A 422 -19.77 -2.93 0.03
C TYR A 422 -21.18 -3.49 -0.12
N VAL A 423 -22.11 -3.17 0.79
CA VAL A 423 -23.51 -3.61 0.67
C VAL A 423 -24.13 -3.08 -0.63
N TRP A 424 -23.91 -1.81 -0.94
CA TRP A 424 -24.39 -1.19 -2.18
C TRP A 424 -23.69 -1.77 -3.42
N VAL A 425 -22.36 -1.90 -3.41
CA VAL A 425 -21.59 -2.49 -4.53
C VAL A 425 -22.04 -3.94 -4.80
N LYS A 426 -22.29 -4.73 -3.76
CA LYS A 426 -22.78 -6.10 -3.88
C LYS A 426 -24.17 -6.19 -4.53
N GLU A 427 -25.03 -5.19 -4.30
CA GLU A 427 -26.37 -5.12 -4.90
C GLU A 427 -26.32 -4.60 -6.34
N HIS A 428 -25.48 -3.59 -6.63
CA HIS A 428 -25.56 -2.82 -7.87
C HIS A 428 -24.43 -3.05 -8.89
N CYS A 429 -23.29 -3.65 -8.54
CA CYS A 429 -22.11 -3.72 -9.45
C CYS A 429 -22.39 -4.41 -10.81
N ALA A 430 -23.32 -5.38 -10.84
CA ALA A 430 -23.77 -6.06 -12.05
C ALA A 430 -24.43 -5.10 -13.06
N GLU A 431 -25.15 -4.08 -12.59
CA GLU A 431 -25.82 -3.08 -13.42
C GLU A 431 -24.81 -2.27 -14.25
N TYR A 432 -23.58 -2.12 -13.76
CA TYR A 432 -22.49 -1.40 -14.42
C TYR A 432 -21.63 -2.31 -15.31
N GLY A 433 -21.66 -3.62 -15.08
CA GLY A 433 -20.90 -4.61 -15.83
C GLY A 433 -19.82 -5.33 -15.02
N PHE A 434 -19.86 -5.26 -13.69
CA PHE A 434 -18.91 -5.94 -12.80
C PHE A 434 -19.54 -7.10 -12.05
N ILE A 435 -18.71 -8.02 -11.58
CA ILE A 435 -19.06 -9.02 -10.57
C ILE A 435 -18.11 -8.91 -9.37
N ILE A 436 -18.59 -9.22 -8.16
CA ILE A 436 -17.71 -9.58 -7.03
C ILE A 436 -17.03 -10.90 -7.40
N ARG A 437 -15.73 -10.85 -7.68
CA ARG A 437 -15.04 -11.93 -8.40
C ARG A 437 -14.78 -13.18 -7.54
N TYR A 438 -14.45 -12.96 -6.27
CA TYR A 438 -14.08 -14.00 -5.32
C TYR A 438 -15.01 -13.95 -4.10
N PRO A 439 -16.25 -14.47 -4.23
CA PRO A 439 -17.24 -14.42 -3.15
C PRO A 439 -16.97 -15.42 -2.02
N GLU A 440 -17.60 -15.18 -0.87
CA GLU A 440 -17.45 -15.99 0.34
C GLU A 440 -17.78 -17.48 0.08
N ASN A 441 -17.03 -18.38 0.74
CA ASN A 441 -17.20 -19.83 0.64
C ASN A 441 -16.97 -20.45 -0.77
N LYS A 442 -16.31 -19.74 -1.69
CA LYS A 442 -16.00 -20.22 -3.06
C LYS A 442 -14.50 -20.40 -3.39
N GLU A 443 -13.60 -20.28 -2.41
CA GLU A 443 -12.14 -20.44 -2.60
C GLU A 443 -11.74 -21.78 -3.24
N SER A 444 -12.45 -22.87 -2.95
CA SER A 444 -12.19 -24.18 -3.57
C SER A 444 -12.58 -24.29 -5.05
N ILE A 445 -13.19 -23.25 -5.62
CA ILE A 445 -13.65 -23.17 -7.01
C ILE A 445 -12.87 -22.08 -7.75
N THR A 446 -12.82 -20.86 -7.20
CA THR A 446 -12.08 -19.73 -7.78
C THR A 446 -10.58 -19.87 -7.62
N GLY A 447 -10.14 -20.65 -6.63
CA GLY A 447 -8.76 -20.75 -6.16
C GLY A 447 -8.35 -19.63 -5.19
N TYR A 448 -9.05 -18.50 -5.16
CA TYR A 448 -8.69 -17.31 -4.37
C TYR A 448 -9.60 -17.17 -3.15
N MET A 449 -9.07 -16.62 -2.06
CA MET A 449 -9.84 -16.39 -0.83
C MET A 449 -11.01 -15.42 -1.05
N TYR A 450 -11.82 -15.18 -0.01
CA TYR A 450 -12.89 -14.19 -0.09
C TYR A 450 -12.32 -12.77 -0.17
N GLU A 451 -12.62 -12.06 -1.26
CA GLU A 451 -12.14 -10.71 -1.53
C GLU A 451 -13.35 -9.79 -1.84
N PRO A 452 -13.98 -9.18 -0.81
CA PRO A 452 -15.13 -8.28 -0.99
C PRO A 452 -14.82 -7.04 -1.84
N TRP A 453 -13.54 -6.64 -1.92
CA TRP A 453 -13.06 -5.48 -2.66
C TRP A 453 -12.85 -5.75 -4.17
N HIS A 454 -12.61 -7.01 -4.58
CA HIS A 454 -12.20 -7.33 -5.96
C HIS A 454 -13.39 -7.44 -6.91
N LEU A 455 -13.53 -6.44 -7.78
CA LEU A 455 -14.49 -6.43 -8.90
C LEU A 455 -13.83 -6.84 -10.21
N ARG A 456 -14.56 -7.63 -11.02
CA ARG A 456 -14.16 -8.01 -12.38
C ARG A 456 -15.18 -7.54 -13.41
N TYR A 457 -14.74 -6.76 -14.40
CA TYR A 457 -15.55 -6.30 -15.52
C TYR A 457 -15.77 -7.40 -16.57
N LEU A 458 -17.01 -7.56 -16.99
CA LEU A 458 -17.48 -8.50 -18.02
C LEU A 458 -18.41 -7.84 -19.06
N GLY A 459 -18.72 -6.54 -18.90
CA GLY A 459 -19.80 -5.87 -19.62
C GLY A 459 -21.18 -6.13 -19.01
N LYS A 460 -22.09 -5.14 -19.11
CA LYS A 460 -23.41 -5.13 -18.43
C LYS A 460 -24.22 -6.42 -18.63
N GLU A 461 -24.38 -6.87 -19.88
CA GLU A 461 -25.21 -8.05 -20.19
C GLU A 461 -24.63 -9.35 -19.58
N THR A 462 -23.30 -9.52 -19.64
CA THR A 462 -22.62 -10.70 -19.13
C THR A 462 -22.61 -10.71 -17.61
N ALA A 463 -22.24 -9.59 -16.99
CA ALA A 463 -22.20 -9.46 -15.52
C ALA A 463 -23.57 -9.73 -14.90
N GLN A 464 -24.65 -9.19 -15.48
CA GLN A 464 -26.00 -9.48 -15.01
C GLN A 464 -26.33 -10.98 -15.10
N LYS A 465 -26.00 -11.66 -16.21
CA LYS A 465 -26.24 -13.11 -16.34
C LYS A 465 -25.45 -13.95 -15.33
N VAL A 466 -24.22 -13.55 -15.01
CA VAL A 466 -23.41 -14.22 -13.98
C VAL A 466 -24.02 -13.97 -12.60
N ALA A 467 -24.36 -12.72 -12.26
CA ALA A 467 -25.01 -12.36 -11.00
C ALA A 467 -26.36 -13.10 -10.80
N ASP A 468 -27.25 -13.07 -11.81
CA ASP A 468 -28.54 -13.75 -11.80
C ASP A 468 -28.43 -15.28 -11.59
N SER A 469 -27.30 -15.87 -12.01
CA SER A 469 -27.05 -17.31 -11.84
C SER A 469 -26.61 -17.70 -10.42
N GLY A 470 -26.08 -16.76 -9.63
CA GLY A 470 -25.47 -17.03 -8.32
C GLY A 470 -24.19 -17.88 -8.38
N LEU A 471 -23.58 -18.00 -9.57
CA LEU A 471 -22.36 -18.78 -9.81
C LEU A 471 -21.11 -17.89 -9.79
N THR A 472 -19.96 -18.51 -9.50
CA THR A 472 -18.64 -17.92 -9.84
C THR A 472 -18.43 -17.90 -11.35
N LEU A 473 -17.46 -17.12 -11.84
CA LEU A 473 -17.11 -17.10 -13.25
C LEU A 473 -16.63 -18.48 -13.74
N GLU A 474 -15.89 -19.21 -12.91
CA GLU A 474 -15.49 -20.60 -13.13
C GLU A 474 -16.69 -21.54 -13.33
N GLU A 475 -17.67 -21.53 -12.42
CA GLU A 475 -18.89 -22.34 -12.51
C GLU A 475 -19.78 -21.94 -13.70
N TYR A 476 -19.85 -20.65 -14.01
CA TYR A 476 -20.66 -20.12 -15.12
C TYR A 476 -20.12 -20.56 -16.48
N LEU A 477 -18.80 -20.55 -16.65
CA LEU A 477 -18.12 -20.94 -17.91
C LEU A 477 -17.74 -22.42 -17.98
N GLY A 478 -17.83 -23.15 -16.85
CA GLY A 478 -17.44 -24.56 -16.78
C GLY A 478 -15.93 -24.78 -16.88
N ILE A 479 -15.14 -23.92 -16.22
CA ILE A 479 -13.67 -23.91 -16.28
C ILE A 479 -13.02 -24.08 -14.90
N ASP A 480 -11.81 -24.63 -14.85
CA ASP A 480 -11.06 -24.84 -13.62
C ASP A 480 -10.21 -23.61 -13.21
N SER A 481 -9.89 -23.48 -11.92
CA SER A 481 -8.86 -22.55 -11.40
C SER A 481 -7.89 -23.28 -10.46
N VAL A 482 -6.92 -24.00 -11.03
CA VAL A 482 -5.91 -24.77 -10.28
C VAL A 482 -4.53 -24.58 -10.92
N TYR A 483 -3.51 -24.29 -10.11
CA TYR A 483 -2.13 -24.25 -10.59
C TYR A 483 -1.68 -25.64 -11.01
N LYS A 484 -0.88 -25.72 -12.08
CA LYS A 484 -0.16 -26.94 -12.43
C LYS A 484 0.94 -27.19 -11.38
N GLU A 485 1.06 -28.44 -10.95
CA GLU A 485 2.15 -28.95 -10.10
C GLU A 485 3.50 -28.96 -10.82
#